data_AF-A0A7U9TGU1-F1
#
_entry.id   AF-A0A7U9TGU1-F1
#
_cell.length_a   1.000
_cell.length_b   1.000
_cell.length_c   1.000
_cell.angle_alpha   90.00
_cell.angle_beta   90.00
_cell.angle_gamma   90.00
#
_symmetry.space_group_name_H-M   'P 1'
#
loop_
_entity.id
_entity.type
_entity.pdbx_description
1 polymer ?
#
loop_
_entity_poly.entity_id
_entity_poly.type
_entity_poly.pdbx_seq_one_letter_code
_entity_poly.pdbx_strand_id
1 'polypeptide(L)'
;MSWDYNEHTKPCQCGKGLIKVVDGSNDWGQTSHDETILCPECKEKADKAKALKEERMRIANGKISLVISYFKENYTHLLEDIFLHTRSKKAVWQIAYDLGIEDCSLTKFYKYYRDKDEYIKELICWYRIGSIINALKIKDQKLSELFQDAKAHIKEFDDEWAAASYMHIKGR
;
A
#
# COMPACT_ATOMS: atom_id res chain seq x y z
N MET A 1 -17.51 -26.60 -10.17
CA MET A 1 -17.07 -25.88 -11.38
C MET A 1 -15.70 -26.43 -11.73
N SER A 2 -15.53 -27.01 -12.91
CA SER A 2 -14.31 -27.71 -13.30
C SER A 2 -13.30 -26.72 -13.89
N TRP A 3 -12.04 -26.83 -13.47
CA TRP A 3 -10.92 -26.16 -14.11
C TRP A 3 -10.07 -27.24 -14.76
N ASP A 4 -9.73 -27.04 -16.03
CA ASP A 4 -8.79 -27.88 -16.76
C ASP A 4 -7.42 -27.23 -16.72
N TYR A 5 -6.42 -27.95 -16.18
CA TYR A 5 -5.05 -27.47 -16.09
C TYR A 5 -4.15 -28.27 -17.03
N ASN A 6 -3.37 -27.56 -17.84
CA ASN A 6 -2.31 -28.12 -18.66
C ASN A 6 -0.96 -27.67 -18.10
N GLU A 7 -0.13 -28.65 -17.76
CA GLU A 7 1.23 -28.41 -17.27
C GLU A 7 2.25 -28.77 -18.35
N HIS A 8 3.13 -27.83 -18.67
CA HIS A 8 4.25 -28.08 -19.56
C HIS A 8 5.51 -27.36 -19.09
N THR A 9 6.64 -27.66 -19.71
CA THR A 9 7.91 -26.97 -19.45
C THR A 9 8.39 -26.26 -20.70
N LYS A 10 8.98 -25.07 -20.50
CA LYS A 10 9.62 -24.30 -21.56
C LYS A 10 11.05 -23.94 -21.17
N PRO A 11 11.97 -23.71 -22.13
CA PRO A 11 13.31 -23.27 -21.81
C PRO A 11 13.29 -21.94 -21.05
N CYS A 12 14.15 -21.80 -20.05
CA CYS A 12 14.33 -20.56 -19.33
C CYS A 12 14.95 -19.50 -20.26
N GLN A 13 14.60 -18.23 -20.06
CA GLN A 13 15.10 -17.11 -20.86
C GLN A 13 16.63 -16.98 -20.86
N CYS A 14 17.31 -17.50 -19.83
CA CYS A 14 18.78 -17.52 -19.76
C CYS A 14 19.43 -18.67 -20.55
N GLY A 15 18.64 -19.60 -21.10
CA GLY A 15 19.11 -20.79 -21.84
C GLY A 15 19.65 -21.94 -20.98
N LYS A 16 19.74 -21.79 -19.65
CA LYS A 16 20.42 -22.75 -18.75
C LYS A 16 19.48 -23.56 -17.84
N GLY A 17 18.21 -23.69 -18.21
CA GLY A 17 17.25 -24.45 -17.39
C GLY A 17 15.84 -24.37 -17.93
N LEU A 18 14.87 -24.71 -17.08
CA LEU A 18 13.46 -24.79 -17.46
C LEU A 18 12.59 -23.83 -16.63
N ILE A 19 11.43 -23.53 -17.16
CA ILE A 19 10.31 -22.89 -16.48
C ILE A 19 9.13 -23.84 -16.61
N LYS A 20 8.48 -24.16 -15.48
CA LYS A 20 7.22 -24.88 -15.47
C LYS A 20 6.09 -23.88 -15.70
N VAL A 21 5.21 -24.17 -16.64
CA VAL A 21 4.06 -23.36 -16.99
C VAL A 21 2.82 -24.18 -16.71
N VAL A 22 1.87 -23.57 -15.99
CA VAL A 22 0.55 -24.14 -15.71
C VAL A 22 -0.49 -23.21 -16.33
N ASP A 23 -1.15 -23.68 -17.37
CA ASP A 23 -2.26 -22.99 -18.00
C ASP A 23 -3.56 -23.60 -17.48
N GLY A 24 -4.45 -22.78 -16.95
CA GLY A 24 -5.79 -23.18 -16.53
C GLY A 24 -6.84 -22.61 -17.47
N SER A 25 -7.87 -23.37 -17.80
CA SER A 25 -9.08 -22.88 -18.45
C SER A 25 -10.33 -23.47 -17.82
N ASN A 26 -11.45 -22.75 -17.83
CA ASN A 26 -12.73 -23.28 -17.38
C ASN A 26 -13.85 -23.12 -18.43
N ASP A 27 -14.98 -23.75 -18.16
CA ASP A 27 -16.17 -23.75 -19.04
C ASP A 27 -16.75 -22.35 -19.33
N TRP A 28 -16.32 -21.33 -18.59
CA TRP A 28 -16.74 -19.94 -18.75
C TRP A 28 -15.74 -19.11 -19.56
N GLY A 29 -14.73 -19.75 -20.17
CA GLY A 29 -13.71 -19.07 -20.96
C GLY A 29 -12.72 -18.23 -20.14
N GLN A 30 -12.65 -18.45 -18.82
CA GLN A 30 -11.63 -17.81 -17.99
C GLN A 30 -10.33 -18.61 -18.09
N THR A 31 -9.20 -17.91 -18.18
CA THR A 31 -7.87 -18.51 -18.25
C THR A 31 -7.01 -18.10 -17.05
N SER A 32 -6.21 -19.04 -16.53
CA SER A 32 -5.14 -18.79 -15.57
C SER A 32 -3.80 -19.14 -16.21
N HIS A 33 -2.74 -18.41 -15.87
CA HIS A 33 -1.40 -18.68 -16.36
C HIS A 33 -0.40 -18.45 -15.24
N ASP A 34 0.27 -19.52 -14.83
CA ASP A 34 1.23 -19.50 -13.74
C ASP A 34 2.58 -20.05 -14.21
N GLU A 35 3.64 -19.29 -14.00
CA GLU A 35 5.01 -19.69 -14.32
C GLU A 35 5.83 -19.91 -13.04
N THR A 36 6.54 -21.02 -12.97
CA THR A 36 7.50 -21.34 -11.90
C THR A 36 8.89 -21.56 -12.49
N ILE A 37 9.86 -20.74 -12.07
CA ILE A 37 11.25 -20.84 -12.51
C ILE A 37 11.91 -22.07 -11.86
N LEU A 38 12.25 -23.07 -12.67
CA LEU A 38 13.01 -24.26 -12.25
C LEU A 38 14.52 -24.12 -12.49
N CYS A 39 14.94 -23.15 -13.30
CA CYS A 39 16.36 -22.86 -13.54
C CYS A 39 17.04 -22.37 -12.24
N PRO A 40 18.06 -23.06 -11.72
CA PRO A 40 18.71 -22.69 -10.46
C PRO A 40 19.30 -21.28 -10.46
N GLU A 41 19.99 -20.88 -11.54
CA GLU A 41 20.60 -19.53 -11.64
C GLU A 41 19.54 -18.43 -11.62
N CYS A 42 18.45 -18.59 -12.39
CA CYS A 42 17.38 -17.61 -12.43
C CYS A 42 16.55 -17.59 -11.15
N LYS A 43 16.36 -18.75 -10.52
CA LYS A 43 15.70 -18.86 -9.22
C LYS A 43 16.52 -18.14 -8.14
N GLU A 44 17.82 -18.38 -8.05
CA GLU A 44 18.69 -17.69 -7.10
C GLU A 44 18.70 -16.17 -7.32
N LYS A 45 18.74 -15.71 -8.58
CA LYS A 45 18.63 -14.27 -8.89
C LYS A 45 17.28 -13.69 -8.46
N ALA A 46 16.18 -14.39 -8.73
CA ALA A 46 14.84 -13.96 -8.33
C ALA A 46 14.70 -13.91 -6.80
N ASP A 47 15.22 -14.92 -6.10
CA ASP A 47 15.22 -14.98 -4.64
C ASP A 47 16.05 -13.85 -4.02
N LYS A 48 17.24 -13.55 -4.58
CA LYS A 48 18.06 -12.40 -4.17
C LYS A 48 17.35 -11.08 -4.41
N ALA A 49 16.73 -10.89 -5.58
CA ALA A 49 15.97 -9.68 -5.89
C ALA A 49 14.77 -9.50 -4.96
N LYS A 50 14.07 -10.60 -4.65
CA LYS A 50 12.97 -10.63 -3.68
C LYS A 50 13.46 -10.24 -2.28
N ALA A 51 14.54 -10.85 -1.80
CA ALA A 51 15.12 -10.52 -0.49
C ALA A 51 15.55 -9.06 -0.41
N LEU A 52 16.18 -8.51 -1.45
CA LEU A 52 16.54 -7.09 -1.52
C LEU A 52 15.30 -6.19 -1.49
N LYS A 53 14.22 -6.56 -2.19
CA LYS A 53 12.94 -5.83 -2.15
C LYS A 53 12.30 -5.87 -0.76
N GLU A 54 12.32 -7.02 -0.10
CA GLU A 54 11.81 -7.19 1.26
C GLU A 54 12.61 -6.36 2.27
N GLU A 55 13.94 -6.29 2.13
CA GLU A 55 14.78 -5.44 2.99
C GLU A 55 14.46 -3.95 2.80
N ARG A 56 14.39 -3.48 1.55
CA ARG A 56 13.99 -2.10 1.25
C ARG A 56 12.61 -1.78 1.82
N MET A 57 11.67 -2.70 1.69
CA MET A 57 10.31 -2.54 2.24
C MET A 57 10.32 -2.48 3.77
N ARG A 58 11.16 -3.29 4.43
CA ARG A 58 11.35 -3.25 5.88
C ARG A 58 11.88 -1.88 6.33
N ILE A 59 12.89 -1.35 5.63
CA ILE A 59 13.44 -0.02 5.90
C ILE A 59 12.35 1.05 5.73
N ALA A 60 11.64 1.05 4.60
CA ALA A 60 10.56 2.00 4.33
C ALA A 60 9.47 1.96 5.43
N ASN A 61 9.00 0.77 5.80
CA ASN A 61 8.04 0.59 6.88
C ASN A 61 8.57 1.07 8.24
N GLY A 62 9.86 0.88 8.51
CA GLY A 62 10.52 1.44 9.69
C GLY A 62 10.44 2.97 9.72
N LYS A 63 10.71 3.63 8.60
CA LYS A 63 10.61 5.10 8.48
C LYS A 63 9.17 5.60 8.65
N ILE A 64 8.19 4.93 8.03
CA ILE A 64 6.76 5.21 8.23
C ILE A 64 6.39 5.12 9.71
N SER A 65 6.81 4.04 10.37
CA SER A 65 6.52 3.80 11.78
C SER A 65 7.09 4.89 12.68
N LEU A 66 8.28 5.41 12.37
CA LEU A 66 8.87 6.54 13.08
C LEU A 66 8.04 7.81 12.93
N VAL A 67 7.58 8.14 11.72
CA VAL A 67 6.71 9.30 11.48
C VAL A 67 5.40 9.18 12.26
N ILE A 68 4.74 8.03 12.16
CA ILE A 68 3.45 7.79 12.82
C ILE A 68 3.62 7.85 14.35
N SER A 69 4.66 7.20 14.89
CA SER A 69 4.92 7.20 16.33
C SER A 69 5.23 8.61 16.84
N TYR A 70 6.11 9.34 16.16
CA TYR A 70 6.42 10.73 16.51
C TYR A 70 5.17 11.61 16.46
N PHE A 71 4.34 11.46 15.43
CA PHE A 71 3.08 12.20 15.36
C PHE A 71 2.15 11.85 16.52
N LYS A 72 2.00 10.55 16.83
CA LYS A 72 1.11 10.08 17.89
C LYS A 72 1.51 10.62 19.26
N GLU A 73 2.80 10.63 19.56
CA GLU A 73 3.35 11.09 20.82
C GLU A 73 3.18 12.61 21.02
N ASN A 74 3.26 13.39 19.94
CA ASN A 74 3.38 14.85 20.03
C ASN A 74 2.12 15.61 19.61
N TYR A 75 1.25 15.06 18.76
CA TYR A 75 0.17 15.82 18.10
C TYR A 75 -1.20 15.15 18.07
N THR A 76 -1.37 13.94 18.63
CA THR A 76 -2.70 13.27 18.65
C THR A 76 -3.77 14.17 19.25
N HIS A 77 -3.45 14.85 20.36
CA HIS A 77 -4.38 15.74 21.05
C HIS A 77 -4.89 16.89 20.14
N LEU A 78 -4.03 17.45 19.28
CA LEU A 78 -4.45 18.50 18.33
C LEU A 78 -5.46 17.98 17.30
N LEU A 79 -5.29 16.72 16.88
CA LEU A 79 -6.25 16.07 15.99
C LEU A 79 -7.57 15.79 16.73
N GLU A 80 -7.50 15.30 17.96
CA GLU A 80 -8.69 15.05 18.79
C GLU A 80 -9.49 16.33 19.06
N ASP A 81 -8.82 17.46 19.29
CA ASP A 81 -9.42 18.77 19.53
C ASP A 81 -10.31 19.23 18.36
N ILE A 82 -9.94 18.92 17.12
CA ILE A 82 -10.76 19.21 15.93
C ILE A 82 -12.14 18.55 16.04
N PHE A 83 -12.21 17.36 16.65
CA PHE A 83 -13.43 16.57 16.75
C PHE A 83 -14.13 16.69 18.12
N LEU A 84 -13.62 17.53 19.02
CA LEU A 84 -14.09 17.61 20.41
C LEU A 84 -15.59 17.87 20.52
N HIS A 85 -16.11 18.83 19.74
CA HIS A 85 -17.52 19.23 19.80
C HIS A 85 -18.44 18.46 18.83
N THR A 86 -17.91 17.47 18.13
CA THR A 86 -18.69 16.70 17.16
C THR A 86 -19.58 15.68 17.87
N ARG A 87 -20.88 15.71 17.55
CA ARG A 87 -21.89 14.85 18.18
C ARG A 87 -22.52 13.81 17.26
N SER A 88 -22.22 13.86 15.96
CA SER A 88 -22.80 12.93 14.97
C SER A 88 -21.73 12.34 14.06
N LYS A 89 -21.95 11.09 13.63
CA LYS A 89 -21.09 10.40 12.66
C LYS A 89 -20.91 11.22 11.37
N LYS A 90 -22.00 11.84 10.89
CA LYS A 90 -21.97 12.72 9.72
C LYS A 90 -21.04 13.92 9.92
N ALA A 91 -21.09 14.56 11.08
CA ALA A 91 -20.23 15.70 11.38
C ALA A 91 -18.75 15.31 11.46
N VAL A 92 -18.45 14.16 12.07
CA VAL A 92 -17.09 13.59 12.09
C VAL A 92 -16.57 13.38 10.66
N TRP A 93 -17.35 12.70 9.83
CA TRP A 93 -17.00 12.49 8.42
C TRP A 93 -16.81 13.81 7.67
N GLN A 94 -17.76 14.75 7.81
CA GLN A 94 -17.73 16.03 7.10
C GLN A 94 -16.46 16.81 7.42
N ILE A 95 -16.08 16.90 8.69
CA ILE A 95 -14.85 17.59 9.11
C ILE A 95 -13.62 16.90 8.51
N ALA A 96 -13.53 15.57 8.60
CA ALA A 96 -12.40 14.85 8.04
C ALA A 96 -12.31 15.00 6.51
N TYR A 97 -13.46 15.01 5.82
CA TYR A 97 -13.56 15.19 4.37
C TYR A 97 -13.20 16.61 3.93
N ASP A 98 -13.72 17.63 4.61
CA ASP A 98 -13.45 19.04 4.32
C ASP A 98 -11.97 19.40 4.54
N LEU A 99 -11.31 18.73 5.49
CA LEU A 99 -9.87 18.84 5.73
C LEU A 99 -9.02 18.03 4.74
N GLY A 100 -9.62 17.25 3.84
CA GLY A 100 -8.92 16.39 2.89
C GLY A 100 -8.19 15.21 3.55
N ILE A 101 -8.60 14.81 4.76
CA ILE A 101 -8.06 13.66 5.49
C ILE A 101 -8.84 12.39 5.12
N GLU A 102 -10.16 12.51 4.94
CA GLU A 102 -11.04 11.43 4.50
C GLU A 102 -11.37 11.59 3.01
N ASP A 103 -11.23 10.50 2.26
CA ASP A 103 -11.46 10.45 0.82
C ASP A 103 -12.67 9.58 0.46
N CYS A 104 -13.17 8.77 1.41
CA CYS A 104 -14.29 7.91 1.15
C CYS A 104 -15.64 8.64 1.18
N SER A 105 -16.60 8.12 0.41
CA SER A 105 -17.96 8.63 0.44
C SER A 105 -18.63 8.39 1.79
N LEU A 106 -19.61 9.23 2.14
CA LEU A 106 -20.36 9.10 3.39
C LEU A 106 -20.98 7.71 3.59
N THR A 107 -21.46 7.07 2.51
CA THR A 107 -22.01 5.71 2.55
C THR A 107 -20.93 4.69 2.92
N LYS A 108 -19.73 4.81 2.32
CA LYS A 108 -18.60 3.92 2.62
C LYS A 108 -18.13 4.15 4.06
N PHE A 109 -18.05 5.40 4.50
CA PHE A 109 -17.73 5.75 5.88
C PHE A 109 -18.67 5.06 6.88
N TYR A 110 -19.99 5.15 6.71
CA TYR A 110 -20.93 4.50 7.63
C TYR A 110 -20.82 2.99 7.69
N LYS A 111 -20.38 2.33 6.61
CA LYS A 111 -20.19 0.89 6.58
C LYS A 111 -19.04 0.42 7.49
N TYR A 112 -18.00 1.25 7.62
CA TYR A 112 -16.77 0.89 8.35
C TYR A 112 -16.63 1.62 9.69
N TYR A 113 -17.38 2.70 9.91
CA TYR A 113 -17.34 3.47 11.15
C TYR A 113 -17.86 2.66 12.34
N ARG A 114 -17.03 2.53 13.36
CA ARG A 114 -17.36 1.89 14.64
C ARG A 114 -17.73 2.94 15.67
N ASP A 115 -16.73 3.62 16.21
CA ASP A 115 -16.87 4.74 17.13
C ASP A 115 -15.93 5.90 16.75
N LYS A 116 -16.08 7.02 17.45
CA LYS A 116 -15.38 8.27 17.12
C LYS A 116 -13.89 8.18 17.43
N ASP A 117 -13.54 7.60 18.56
CA ASP A 117 -12.17 7.63 19.08
C ASP A 117 -11.31 6.60 18.34
N GLU A 118 -11.85 5.41 18.04
CA GLU A 118 -11.22 4.44 17.14
C GLU A 118 -11.01 5.06 15.75
N TYR A 119 -12.03 5.72 15.19
CA TYR A 119 -11.91 6.38 13.88
C TYR A 119 -10.80 7.44 13.86
N ILE A 120 -10.75 8.35 14.85
CA ILE A 120 -9.70 9.40 14.91
C ILE A 120 -8.30 8.76 14.99
N LYS A 121 -8.13 7.67 15.74
CA LYS A 121 -6.86 6.94 15.81
C LYS A 121 -6.49 6.29 14.47
N GLU A 122 -7.47 5.74 13.76
CA GLU A 122 -7.29 5.14 12.43
C GLU A 122 -6.95 6.17 11.34
N LEU A 123 -7.35 7.44 11.50
CA LEU A 123 -6.92 8.52 10.61
C LEU A 123 -5.39 8.68 10.61
N ILE A 124 -4.72 8.37 11.72
CA ILE A 124 -3.26 8.51 11.86
C ILE A 124 -2.55 7.32 11.19
N CYS A 125 -2.55 7.33 9.86
CA CYS A 125 -1.87 6.37 9.01
C CYS A 125 -1.04 7.07 7.92
N TRP A 126 -0.10 6.35 7.31
CA TRP A 126 0.84 6.91 6.33
C TRP A 126 0.14 7.70 5.21
N TYR A 127 -0.92 7.14 4.64
CA TYR A 127 -1.62 7.74 3.50
C TYR A 127 -2.33 9.07 3.84
N ARG A 128 -2.64 9.30 5.12
CA ARG A 128 -3.39 10.46 5.60
C ARG A 128 -2.55 11.44 6.40
N ILE A 129 -1.39 11.01 6.92
CA ILE A 129 -0.57 11.82 7.82
C ILE A 129 -0.13 13.14 7.18
N GLY A 130 0.16 13.15 5.87
CA GLY A 130 0.48 14.38 5.15
C GLY A 130 -0.68 15.39 5.14
N SER A 131 -1.90 14.93 4.86
CA SER A 131 -3.10 15.77 4.93
C SER A 131 -3.35 16.26 6.35
N ILE A 132 -3.15 15.42 7.36
CA ILE A 132 -3.32 15.78 8.77
C ILE A 132 -2.31 16.87 9.19
N ILE A 133 -1.03 16.71 8.85
CA ILE A 133 0.03 17.70 9.15
C ILE A 133 -0.34 19.06 8.54
N ASN A 134 -0.81 19.06 7.29
CA ASN A 134 -1.23 20.27 6.59
C ASN A 134 -2.48 20.90 7.21
N ALA A 135 -3.50 20.10 7.52
CA ALA A 135 -4.75 20.54 8.13
C ALA A 135 -4.51 21.18 9.51
N LEU A 136 -3.63 20.57 10.32
CA LEU A 136 -3.22 21.07 11.63
C LEU A 136 -2.21 22.23 11.57
N LYS A 137 -1.69 22.55 10.37
CA LYS A 137 -0.67 23.59 10.15
C LYS A 137 0.57 23.41 11.04
N ILE A 138 0.97 22.16 11.27
CA ILE A 138 2.13 21.84 12.13
C ILE A 138 3.41 22.33 11.44
N LYS A 139 4.18 23.15 12.16
CA LYS A 139 5.49 23.67 11.74
C LYS A 139 6.61 23.08 12.58
N ASP A 140 6.68 21.75 12.63
CA ASP A 140 7.75 21.02 13.31
C ASP A 140 8.79 20.54 12.28
N GLN A 141 10.03 21.01 12.44
CA GLN A 141 11.13 20.69 11.55
C GLN A 141 11.50 19.20 11.58
N LYS A 142 11.53 18.58 12.76
CA LYS A 142 11.86 17.17 12.95
C LYS A 142 10.81 16.27 12.31
N LEU A 143 9.53 16.55 12.51
CA LEU A 143 8.45 15.82 11.86
C LEU A 143 8.53 15.95 10.34
N SER A 144 8.82 17.16 9.83
CA SER A 144 9.00 17.41 8.40
C SER A 144 10.14 16.57 7.83
N GLU A 145 11.30 16.55 8.50
CA GLU A 145 12.45 15.74 8.10
C GLU A 145 12.13 14.24 8.08
N LEU A 146 11.52 13.71 9.15
CA LEU A 146 11.09 12.32 9.21
C LEU A 146 10.10 11.98 8.09
N PHE A 147 9.15 12.88 7.80
CA PHE A 147 8.16 12.68 6.76
C PHE A 147 8.79 12.66 5.35
N GLN A 148 9.71 13.60 5.04
CA GLN A 148 10.38 13.61 3.75
C GLN A 148 11.28 12.39 3.55
N ASP A 149 11.99 11.96 4.59
CA ASP A 149 12.81 10.75 4.58
C ASP A 149 11.96 9.49 4.28
N ALA A 150 10.86 9.30 5.01
CA ALA A 150 9.93 8.20 4.75
C ALA A 150 9.34 8.26 3.33
N LYS A 151 8.95 9.46 2.87
CA LYS A 151 8.36 9.66 1.55
C LYS A 151 9.33 9.30 0.42
N ALA A 152 10.62 9.61 0.57
CA ALA A 152 11.63 9.27 -0.43
C ALA A 152 11.74 7.75 -0.64
N HIS A 153 11.71 6.97 0.45
CA HIS A 153 11.78 5.52 0.40
C HIS A 153 10.53 4.86 -0.20
N ILE A 154 9.35 5.45 0.00
CA ILE A 154 8.09 4.88 -0.51
C ILE A 154 7.89 5.19 -1.99
N LYS A 155 8.35 6.36 -2.43
CA LYS A 155 8.26 6.77 -3.84
C LYS A 155 8.87 5.74 -4.78
N GLU A 156 9.96 5.08 -4.38
CA GLU A 156 10.57 4.00 -5.18
C GLU A 156 9.58 2.86 -5.47
N PHE A 157 8.74 2.50 -4.50
CA PHE A 157 7.74 1.44 -4.66
C PHE A 157 6.54 1.91 -5.50
N ASP A 158 6.11 3.15 -5.31
CA ASP A 158 5.04 3.75 -6.12
C ASP A 158 5.45 3.81 -7.61
N ASP A 159 6.70 4.22 -7.88
CA ASP A 159 7.27 4.28 -9.23
C ASP A 159 7.40 2.87 -9.84
N GLU A 160 7.85 1.86 -9.06
CA GLU A 160 7.88 0.45 -9.49
C GLU A 160 6.47 -0.06 -9.86
N TRP A 161 5.45 0.26 -9.07
CA TRP A 161 4.06 -0.13 -9.31
C TRP A 161 3.46 0.57 -10.53
N ALA A 162 3.72 1.86 -10.70
CA ALA A 162 3.30 2.63 -11.86
C ALA A 162 3.91 2.07 -13.15
N ALA A 163 5.21 1.74 -13.13
CA ALA A 163 5.90 1.12 -14.26
C ALA A 163 5.32 -0.26 -14.62
N ALA A 164 5.07 -1.11 -13.62
CA ALA A 164 4.45 -2.42 -13.84
C ALA A 164 3.04 -2.28 -14.44
N SER A 165 2.21 -1.39 -13.89
CA SER A 165 0.86 -1.12 -14.38
C SER A 165 0.86 -0.61 -15.83
N TYR A 166 1.79 0.27 -16.18
CA TYR A 166 1.96 0.77 -17.55
C TYR A 166 2.32 -0.35 -18.54
N MET A 167 3.24 -1.23 -18.16
CA MET A 167 3.66 -2.37 -19.00
C MET A 167 2.51 -3.37 -19.22
N HIS A 168 1.67 -3.61 -18.21
CA HIS A 168 0.48 -4.44 -18.35
C HIS A 168 -0.57 -3.85 -19.30
N ILE A 169 -0.71 -2.52 -19.35
CA ILE A 169 -1.65 -1.84 -20.27
C ILE A 169 -1.14 -1.89 -21.72
N LYS A 170 0.17 -1.79 -21.95
CA LYS A 170 0.77 -1.86 -23.30
C LYS A 170 0.96 -3.27 -23.85
N GLY A 171 0.95 -4.29 -23.00
CA GLY A 171 1.07 -5.70 -23.39
C GLY A 171 -0.24 -6.37 -23.80
N ARG A 172 -1.33 -5.60 -24.00
CA ARG A 172 -2.62 -6.05 -24.55
C ARG A 172 -2.84 -5.50 -25.94
#